data_AF-K1J9S1-F1
#
_entry.id   AF-K1J9S1-F1
#
_cell.length_a   1.000
_cell.length_b   1.000
_cell.length_c   1.000
_cell.angle_alpha   90.00
_cell.angle_beta   90.00
_cell.angle_gamma   90.00
#
_symmetry.space_group_name_H-M   'P 1'
#
loop_
_entity.id
_entity.type
_entity.pdbx_description
1 polymer ?
#
loop_
_entity_poly.entity_id
_entity_poly.type
_entity_poly.pdbx_seq_one_letter_code
_entity_poly.pdbx_strand_id
1 'polypeptide(L)' 'MSNVKYLLNTSVDDGKSTLECQLRSNPQQALTDAQLAIDFINQYGQAAKHRSRLAMLATIVNKARKALRN' A
#
# COMPACT_ATOMS: atom_id res chain seq x y z
N MET A 1 12.09 2.39 -4.16
CA MET A 1 12.32 2.27 -2.69
C MET A 1 11.84 3.47 -1.88
N SER A 2 11.80 4.70 -2.43
CA SER A 2 11.39 5.90 -1.68
C SER A 2 9.94 5.89 -1.18
N ASN A 3 8.99 5.37 -1.97
CA ASN A 3 7.57 5.34 -1.60
C ASN A 3 7.26 4.40 -0.43
N VAL A 4 7.86 3.21 -0.37
CA VAL A 4 7.59 2.24 0.69
C VAL A 4 8.02 2.79 2.06
N LYS A 5 9.17 3.46 2.14
CA LYS A 5 9.62 4.10 3.38
C LYS A 5 8.66 5.21 3.82
N TYR A 6 8.11 5.99 2.90
CA TYR A 6 7.06 6.96 3.20
C TYR A 6 5.79 6.27 3.73
N LEU A 7 5.30 5.25 3.03
CA LEU A 7 4.08 4.50 3.40
C LEU A 7 4.16 3.83 4.77
N LEU A 8 5.36 3.52 5.27
CA LEU A 8 5.57 2.91 6.58
C LEU A 8 5.67 3.94 7.71
N ASN A 9 6.21 5.14 7.42
CA ASN A 9 6.47 6.18 8.41
C ASN A 9 5.42 7.30 8.47
N THR A 10 4.52 7.37 7.48
CA THR A 10 3.42 8.33 7.44
C THR A 10 2.15 7.82 8.14
N SER A 11 1.17 8.70 8.37
CA SER A 11 -0.14 8.31 8.89
C SER A 11 -0.84 7.31 7.94
N VAL A 12 -1.81 6.54 8.44
CA VAL A 12 -2.55 5.59 7.58
C VAL A 12 -3.37 6.35 6.53
N ASP A 13 -3.93 7.51 6.87
CA ASP A 13 -4.77 8.32 5.99
C ASP A 13 -3.97 9.01 4.87
N ASP A 14 -2.78 9.52 5.17
CA ASP A 14 -1.90 10.13 4.16
C ASP A 14 -1.37 9.06 3.19
N GLY A 15 -0.98 7.90 3.74
CA GLY A 15 -0.54 6.75 2.95
C GLY A 15 -1.65 6.25 2.02
N LYS A 16 -2.89 6.18 2.52
CA LYS A 16 -4.06 5.84 1.72
C LYS A 16 -4.29 6.87 0.62
N SER A 17 -4.34 8.16 0.94
CA SER A 17 -4.61 9.22 -0.03
C SER A 17 -3.58 9.24 -1.16
N THR A 18 -2.30 9.03 -0.81
CA THR A 18 -1.20 8.91 -1.78
C THR A 18 -1.39 7.70 -2.70
N LEU A 19 -1.67 6.53 -2.13
CA LEU A 19 -1.91 5.31 -2.91
C LEU A 19 -3.18 5.38 -3.75
N GLU A 20 -4.23 6.06 -3.29
CA GLU A 20 -5.45 6.27 -4.07
C GLU A 20 -5.23 7.24 -5.24
N CYS A 21 -4.42 8.28 -5.06
CA CYS A 21 -3.99 9.14 -6.16
C CYS A 21 -3.16 8.35 -7.18
N GLN A 22 -2.17 7.60 -6.70
CA GLN A 22 -1.32 6.77 -7.54
C GLN A 22 -2.11 5.68 -8.26
N LEU A 23 -3.10 5.06 -7.61
CA LEU A 23 -3.99 4.08 -8.20
C LEU A 23 -4.75 4.64 -9.41
N ARG A 24 -5.19 5.90 -9.37
CA ARG A 24 -5.91 6.54 -10.48
C ARG A 24 -5.01 6.80 -11.68
N SER A 25 -3.75 7.17 -11.43
CA SER A 25 -2.81 7.54 -12.49
C SER A 25 -2.01 6.34 -13.03
N ASN A 26 -1.62 5.41 -12.16
CA ASN A 26 -0.82 4.23 -12.47
C ASN A 26 -1.16 3.06 -11.52
N PRO A 27 -2.18 2.26 -11.86
CA PRO A 27 -2.61 1.12 -11.06
C PRO A 27 -1.49 0.09 -10.81
N GLN A 28 -0.61 -0.12 -11.81
CA GLN A 28 0.50 -1.08 -11.70
C GLN A 28 1.50 -0.64 -10.63
N GLN A 29 1.84 0.65 -10.58
CA GLN A 29 2.75 1.17 -9.58
C GLN A 29 2.11 1.12 -8.18
N ALA A 30 0.83 1.45 -8.05
CA ALA A 30 0.11 1.35 -6.77
C ALA A 30 0.07 -0.10 -6.24
N LEU A 31 -0.10 -1.08 -7.13
CA LEU A 31 -0.01 -2.50 -6.78
C LEU A 31 1.37 -2.86 -6.23
N THR A 32 2.43 -2.50 -6.96
CA THR A 32 3.83 -2.81 -6.58
C THR A 32 4.19 -2.17 -5.23
N ASP A 33 3.90 -0.88 -5.05
CA ASP A 33 4.25 -0.17 -3.82
C ASP A 33 3.47 -0.70 -2.61
N ALA A 34 2.17 -0.99 -2.77
CA ALA A 34 1.36 -1.54 -1.68
C ALA A 34 1.80 -2.97 -1.31
N GLN A 35 2.15 -3.81 -2.29
CA GLN A 35 2.62 -5.17 -2.04
C GLN A 35 3.98 -5.16 -1.32
N LEU A 36 4.93 -4.35 -1.77
CA LEU A 36 6.22 -4.20 -1.10
C LEU A 36 6.08 -3.73 0.36
N ALA A 37 5.14 -2.82 0.62
CA ALA A 37 4.87 -2.37 1.98
C ALA A 37 4.27 -3.48 2.87
N ILE A 38 3.36 -4.31 2.33
CA ILE A 38 2.83 -5.49 3.03
C ILE A 38 3.95 -6.47 3.35
N ASP A 39 4.78 -6.79 2.36
CA ASP A 39 5.87 -7.76 2.51
C ASP A 39 6.87 -7.27 3.57
N PHE A 40 7.19 -5.97 3.57
CA PHE A 40 8.05 -5.37 4.59
C PHE A 40 7.44 -5.48 6.01
N ILE A 41 6.16 -5.16 6.18
CA ILE A 41 5.49 -5.27 7.47
C ILE A 41 5.49 -6.73 7.95
N ASN A 42 5.18 -7.68 7.06
CA ASN A 42 5.16 -9.09 7.41
C ASN A 42 6.55 -9.64 7.77
N GLN A 43 7.61 -9.16 7.11
CA GLN A 43 8.99 -9.60 7.36
C GLN A 43 9.61 -8.95 8.60
N TYR A 44 9.37 -7.65 8.83
CA TYR A 44 10.14 -6.86 9.81
C TYR A 44 9.29 -6.15 10.86
N GLY A 45 8.05 -5.78 10.53
CA GLY A 45 7.20 -4.94 11.36
C GLY A 45 6.12 -5.76 12.03
N GLN A 46 6.43 -6.44 13.15
CA GLN A 46 5.49 -7.15 14.05
C GLN A 46 4.01 -6.99 13.62
N ALA A 47 3.53 -7.83 12.70
CA ALA A 47 2.33 -7.56 11.89
C ALA A 47 1.08 -7.18 12.72
N ALA A 48 1.02 -7.66 13.97
CA ALA A 48 0.00 -7.29 14.95
C ALA A 48 -0.09 -5.77 15.25
N LYS A 49 1.04 -5.04 15.22
CA LYS A 49 1.10 -3.58 15.46
C LYS A 49 0.67 -2.74 14.27
N HIS A 50 0.58 -3.34 13.08
CA HIS A 50 0.27 -2.64 11.84
C HIS A 50 -1.05 -3.07 11.20
N ARG A 51 -1.98 -3.65 11.97
CA ARG A 51 -3.28 -4.16 11.47
C ARG A 51 -4.03 -3.15 10.59
N SER A 52 -4.17 -1.90 11.02
CA SER A 52 -4.87 -0.87 10.23
C SER A 52 -4.15 -0.53 8.93
N ARG A 53 -2.81 -0.51 8.96
CA ARG A 53 -1.99 -0.26 7.76
C ARG A 53 -2.08 -1.43 6.78
N LEU A 54 -2.01 -2.67 7.26
CA LEU A 54 -2.18 -3.87 6.45
C LEU A 54 -3.56 -3.92 5.78
N ALA A 55 -4.64 -3.60 6.51
CA ALA A 55 -5.98 -3.54 5.95
C ALA A 55 -6.11 -2.48 4.85
N MET A 56 -5.51 -1.30 5.06
CA MET A 56 -5.46 -0.24 4.06
C MET A 56 -4.67 -0.68 2.81
N LEU A 57 -3.47 -1.22 2.98
CA LEU A 57 -2.63 -1.70 1.87
C LEU A 57 -3.31 -2.82 1.08
N ALA A 58 -3.93 -3.79 1.76
CA ALA A 58 -4.68 -4.87 1.11
C ALA A 58 -5.86 -4.34 0.28
N THR A 59 -6.53 -3.28 0.76
CA THR A 59 -7.59 -2.61 0.00
C THR A 59 -7.05 -2.00 -1.29
N ILE A 60 -5.90 -1.31 -1.23
CA ILE A 60 -5.24 -0.74 -2.42
C ILE A 60 -4.84 -1.83 -3.41
N VAL A 61 -4.23 -2.94 -2.94
CA VAL A 61 -3.86 -4.08 -3.77
C VAL A 61 -5.08 -4.62 -4.53
N ASN A 62 -6.20 -4.82 -3.84
CA ASN A 62 -7.44 -5.31 -4.46
C ASN A 62 -8.00 -4.35 -5.51
N LYS A 63 -8.01 -3.04 -5.20
CA LYS A 63 -8.45 -2.01 -6.15
C LYS A 63 -7.54 -1.96 -7.39
N ALA A 64 -6.23 -2.03 -7.20
CA ALA A 64 -5.24 -2.01 -8.29
C ALA A 64 -5.37 -3.23 -9.20
N ARG A 65 -5.49 -4.43 -8.62
CA ARG A 65 -5.75 -5.67 -9.38
C ARG A 65 -7.05 -5.59 -10.18
N LYS A 66 -8.11 -4.99 -9.62
CA LYS A 66 -9.37 -4.79 -10.34
C LYS A 66 -9.19 -3.84 -11.53
N ALA A 67 -8.46 -2.74 -11.33
CA ALA A 67 -8.20 -1.76 -12.38
C ALA A 67 -7.34 -2.32 -13.53
N LEU A 68 -6.39 -3.22 -13.24
CA LEU A 68 -5.51 -3.85 -14.25
C LEU A 68 -6.16 -5.01 -15.02
N ARG A 69 -7.30 -5.53 -14.54
CA ARG A 69 -8.06 -6.59 -15.22
C ARG A 69 -9.10 -6.03 -16.20
N ASN A 70 -9.34 -4.72 -16.17
CA ASN A 70 -10.16 -3.98 -17.12
C ASN A 70 -9.28 -3.44 -18.24
#